data_AF-A0A954W0Y9-F1
#
_entry.id   AF-A0A954W0Y9-F1
#
_cell.length_a   1.000
_cell.length_b   1.000
_cell.length_c   1.000
_cell.angle_alpha   90.00
_cell.angle_beta   90.00
_cell.angle_gamma   90.00
#
_symmetry.space_group_name_H-M   'P 1'
#
loop_
_entity.id
_entity.type
_entity.pdbx_description
1 polymer ?
#
loop_
_entity_poly.entity_id
_entity_poly.type
_entity_poly.pdbx_seq_one_letter_code
_entity_poly.pdbx_strand_id
1 'polypeptide(L)'
;MDALNKWAERVYTETDFARSIATTVAGVIGLSVYLRTSDWTIAAFSSIIAFPAIRLISSGFHQKANRALQRRHAHEEFDYQFSQLSENEQKVACAFVGAGGSVMTYSQVNQMALNNSAIESLIRRELLSTSLTADDRAETFVLDSNVFDAAQRHVRSTNGKSGK
;
A
#
# COMPACT_ATOMS: atom_id res chain seq x y z
N MET A 1 -25.13 -12.84 -10.53
CA MET A 1 -24.04 -11.82 -10.60
C MET A 1 -22.68 -12.41 -10.22
N ASP A 2 -22.64 -13.55 -9.51
CA ASP A 2 -21.38 -14.17 -9.06
C ASP A 2 -20.52 -14.80 -10.15
N ALA A 3 -21.13 -15.26 -11.26
CA ALA A 3 -20.37 -15.85 -12.38
C ALA A 3 -19.56 -14.80 -13.14
N LEU A 4 -20.12 -13.60 -13.34
CA LEU A 4 -19.43 -12.47 -13.96
C LEU A 4 -18.32 -11.94 -13.04
N ASN A 5 -18.58 -11.87 -11.74
CA ASN A 5 -17.55 -11.48 -10.76
C ASN A 5 -16.44 -12.52 -10.67
N LYS A 6 -16.73 -13.82 -10.60
CA LYS A 6 -15.72 -14.89 -10.64
C LYS A 6 -14.93 -14.91 -11.94
N TRP A 7 -15.57 -14.64 -13.07
CA TRP A 7 -14.91 -14.60 -14.36
C TRP A 7 -14.02 -13.36 -14.48
N ALA A 8 -14.49 -12.20 -14.02
CA ALA A 8 -13.68 -11.00 -13.92
C ALA A 8 -12.49 -11.21 -12.97
N GLU A 9 -12.72 -11.74 -11.78
CA GLU A 9 -11.69 -12.00 -10.76
C GLU A 9 -10.63 -12.98 -11.26
N ARG A 10 -11.01 -14.00 -12.02
CA ARG A 10 -10.08 -14.96 -12.66
C ARG A 10 -9.30 -14.38 -13.84
N VAL A 11 -9.84 -13.36 -14.52
CA VAL A 11 -9.15 -12.60 -15.58
C VAL A 11 -8.21 -11.55 -14.98
N TYR A 12 -8.45 -11.14 -13.73
CA TYR A 12 -7.74 -10.07 -13.04
C TYR A 12 -6.44 -10.51 -12.36
N THR A 13 -6.23 -11.79 -12.07
CA THR A 13 -5.24 -12.20 -11.07
C THR A 13 -3.79 -12.36 -11.53
N GLU A 14 -3.47 -12.63 -12.79
CA GLU A 14 -2.06 -12.86 -13.14
C GLU A 14 -1.82 -12.61 -14.63
N THR A 15 -1.29 -11.44 -15.00
CA THR A 15 -0.75 -11.12 -16.35
C THR A 15 -1.70 -11.17 -17.56
N ASP A 16 -2.88 -11.79 -17.48
CA ASP A 16 -3.80 -11.97 -18.61
C ASP A 16 -4.87 -10.88 -18.74
N PHE A 17 -5.02 -9.97 -17.76
CA PHE A 17 -5.98 -8.86 -17.84
C PHE A 17 -5.68 -7.88 -19.00
N ALA A 18 -4.42 -7.50 -19.15
CA ALA A 18 -4.01 -6.61 -20.24
C ALA A 18 -4.16 -7.30 -21.60
N ARG A 19 -3.96 -8.62 -21.66
CA ARG A 19 -4.10 -9.43 -22.87
C ARG A 19 -5.56 -9.63 -23.25
N SER A 20 -6.43 -9.93 -22.28
CA SER A 20 -7.86 -10.12 -22.51
C SER A 20 -8.53 -8.83 -22.99
N ILE A 21 -8.26 -7.70 -22.32
CA ILE A 21 -8.75 -6.38 -22.75
C ILE A 21 -8.22 -6.01 -24.12
N ALA A 22 -6.93 -6.18 -24.36
CA ALA A 22 -6.34 -5.87 -25.66
C ALA A 22 -6.97 -6.72 -26.77
N THR A 23 -7.24 -8.00 -26.52
CA THR A 23 -7.87 -8.91 -27.50
C THR A 23 -9.31 -8.49 -27.77
N THR A 24 -10.11 -8.21 -26.75
CA THR A 24 -11.51 -7.80 -26.91
C THR A 24 -11.62 -6.47 -27.64
N VAL A 25 -10.83 -5.46 -27.26
CA VAL A 25 -10.89 -4.14 -27.88
C VAL A 25 -10.31 -4.17 -29.30
N ALA A 26 -9.21 -4.90 -29.54
CA ALA A 26 -8.70 -5.10 -30.91
C ALA A 26 -9.71 -5.82 -31.81
N GLY A 27 -10.43 -6.82 -31.27
CA GLY A 27 -11.52 -7.49 -31.97
C GLY A 27 -12.68 -6.57 -32.32
N VAL A 28 -13.11 -5.72 -31.38
CA VAL A 28 -14.18 -4.71 -31.60
C VAL A 28 -13.76 -3.68 -32.65
N ILE A 29 -12.50 -3.21 -32.60
CA ILE A 29 -11.96 -2.27 -33.59
C ILE A 29 -11.90 -2.93 -34.97
N GLY A 30 -11.35 -4.14 -35.07
CA GLY A 30 -11.29 -4.89 -36.32
C GLY A 30 -12.68 -5.14 -36.93
N LEU A 31 -13.65 -5.56 -36.10
CA LEU A 31 -15.03 -5.79 -36.54
C LEU A 31 -15.70 -4.48 -36.99
N SER A 32 -15.48 -3.38 -36.27
CA SER A 32 -16.03 -2.07 -36.63
C SER A 32 -15.47 -1.55 -37.96
N VAL A 33 -14.17 -1.74 -38.19
CA VAL A 33 -13.51 -1.39 -39.46
C VAL A 33 -14.00 -2.26 -40.60
N TYR A 34 -14.19 -3.57 -40.36
CA TYR A 34 -14.75 -4.49 -41.34
C TYR A 34 -16.17 -4.09 -41.77
N LEU A 35 -17.06 -3.79 -40.81
CA LEU A 35 -18.43 -3.39 -41.10
C LEU A 35 -18.52 -2.07 -41.87
N ARG A 36 -17.55 -1.15 -41.69
CA ARG A 36 -17.54 0.15 -42.36
C ARG A 36 -16.90 0.13 -43.75
N THR A 37 -15.85 -0.67 -43.92
CA THR A 37 -14.99 -0.63 -45.12
C THR A 37 -15.23 -1.83 -46.04
N SER A 38 -15.91 -2.87 -45.54
CA SER A 38 -16.12 -4.18 -46.19
C SER A 38 -14.82 -4.86 -46.66
N ASP A 39 -13.67 -4.40 -46.18
CA ASP A 39 -12.34 -4.92 -46.49
C ASP A 39 -11.77 -5.65 -45.27
N TRP A 40 -11.54 -6.95 -45.43
CA TRP A 40 -11.01 -7.82 -44.40
C TRP A 40 -9.53 -7.54 -44.09
N THR A 41 -8.77 -7.03 -45.06
CA THR A 41 -7.33 -6.74 -44.92
C THR A 41 -7.12 -5.56 -44.00
N ILE A 42 -7.85 -4.46 -44.24
CA ILE A 42 -7.79 -3.24 -43.43
C ILE A 42 -8.26 -3.53 -41.99
N ALA A 43 -9.28 -4.38 -41.83
CA ALA A 43 -9.74 -4.84 -40.53
C ALA A 43 -8.68 -5.63 -39.75
N ALA A 44 -7.97 -6.55 -40.42
CA ALA A 44 -6.91 -7.34 -39.81
C ALA A 44 -5.73 -6.47 -39.35
N PHE A 45 -5.25 -5.56 -40.22
CA PHE A 45 -4.16 -4.64 -39.86
C PHE A 45 -4.54 -3.70 -38.71
N SER A 46 -5.77 -3.18 -38.71
CA SER A 46 -6.25 -2.32 -37.63
C SER A 46 -6.27 -3.05 -36.28
N SER A 47 -6.66 -4.33 -36.26
CA SER A 47 -6.66 -5.14 -35.03
C SER A 47 -5.24 -5.43 -34.53
N ILE A 48 -4.33 -5.81 -35.44
CA ILE A 48 -2.93 -6.12 -35.11
C ILE A 48 -2.20 -4.90 -34.53
N ILE A 49 -2.44 -3.69 -35.07
CA ILE A 49 -1.81 -2.45 -34.60
C ILE A 49 -2.44 -1.94 -33.30
N ALA A 50 -3.77 -2.06 -33.15
CA ALA A 50 -4.45 -1.61 -31.94
C ALA A 50 -4.07 -2.44 -30.71
N PHE A 51 -3.86 -3.74 -30.88
CA PHE A 51 -3.55 -4.67 -29.79
C PHE A 51 -2.39 -4.23 -28.87
N PRO A 52 -1.17 -3.94 -29.36
CA PRO A 52 -0.06 -3.52 -28.50
C PRO A 52 -0.31 -2.18 -27.80
N ALA A 53 -0.98 -1.22 -28.46
CA ALA A 53 -1.31 0.08 -27.86
C ALA A 53 -2.27 -0.08 -26.66
N ILE A 54 -3.33 -0.85 -26.84
CA ILE A 54 -4.33 -1.10 -25.79
C ILE A 54 -3.74 -1.92 -24.64
N ARG A 55 -2.90 -2.91 -24.96
CA ARG A 55 -2.20 -3.72 -23.96
C ARG A 55 -1.33 -2.87 -23.03
N LEU A 56 -0.60 -1.91 -23.61
CA LEU A 56 0.30 -1.05 -22.88
C LEU A 56 -0.47 -0.09 -21.96
N ILE A 57 -1.56 0.52 -22.47
CA ILE A 57 -2.45 1.38 -21.68
C ILE A 57 -3.11 0.62 -20.53
N SER A 58 -3.64 -0.57 -20.80
CA SER A 58 -4.30 -1.42 -19.79
C SER A 58 -3.33 -1.83 -18.67
N SER A 59 -2.11 -2.24 -19.03
CA SER A 59 -1.07 -2.59 -18.06
C SER A 59 -0.68 -1.41 -17.16
N GLY A 60 -0.53 -0.21 -17.73
CA GLY A 60 -0.19 0.99 -16.97
C GLY A 60 -1.29 1.42 -16.00
N PHE A 61 -2.56 1.33 -16.42
CA PHE A 61 -3.70 1.67 -15.58
C PHE A 61 -3.88 0.66 -14.44
N HIS A 62 -3.83 -0.64 -14.74
CA HIS A 62 -3.95 -1.69 -13.74
C HIS A 62 -2.84 -1.60 -12.69
N GLN A 63 -1.60 -1.33 -13.11
CA GLN A 63 -0.50 -1.20 -12.16
C GLN A 63 -0.64 0.02 -11.25
N LYS A 64 -1.15 1.16 -11.76
CA LYS A 64 -1.43 2.34 -10.92
C LYS A 64 -2.58 2.09 -9.95
N ALA A 65 -3.68 1.49 -10.43
CA ALA A 65 -4.84 1.17 -9.61
C ALA A 65 -4.49 0.16 -8.51
N ASN A 66 -3.74 -0.89 -8.86
CA ASN A 66 -3.34 -1.92 -7.90
C ASN A 66 -2.34 -1.38 -6.87
N ARG A 67 -1.38 -0.51 -7.28
CA ARG A 67 -0.52 0.21 -6.32
C ARG A 67 -1.32 1.11 -5.38
N ALA A 68 -2.38 1.77 -5.86
CA ALA A 68 -3.23 2.61 -5.01
C ALA A 68 -4.07 1.77 -4.03
N LEU A 69 -4.59 0.63 -4.47
CA LEU A 69 -5.32 -0.33 -3.62
C LEU A 69 -4.41 -0.99 -2.58
N GLN A 70 -3.23 -1.46 -2.98
CA GLN A 70 -2.23 -2.01 -2.07
C GLN A 70 -1.83 -1.01 -0.99
N ARG A 71 -1.64 0.27 -1.36
CA ARG A 71 -1.40 1.33 -0.37
C ARG A 71 -2.56 1.44 0.62
N ARG A 72 -3.81 1.48 0.14
CA ARG A 72 -4.99 1.57 1.02
C ARG A 72 -5.13 0.37 1.96
N HIS A 73 -4.98 -0.85 1.44
CA HIS A 73 -5.05 -2.06 2.26
C HIS A 73 -3.92 -2.13 3.28
N ALA A 74 -2.70 -1.80 2.88
CA ALA A 74 -1.58 -1.70 3.82
C ALA A 74 -1.88 -0.67 4.91
N HIS A 75 -2.41 0.50 4.56
CA HIS A 75 -2.80 1.52 5.54
C HIS A 75 -3.88 1.02 6.53
N GLU A 76 -4.94 0.37 6.04
CA GLU A 76 -6.01 -0.17 6.89
C GLU A 76 -5.50 -1.27 7.83
N GLU A 77 -4.61 -2.13 7.34
CA GLU A 77 -4.04 -3.22 8.13
C GLU A 77 -3.11 -2.69 9.23
N PHE A 78 -2.36 -1.62 8.97
CA PHE A 78 -1.51 -0.99 9.99
C PHE A 78 -2.31 -0.19 11.02
N ASP A 79 -3.38 0.50 10.61
CA ASP A 79 -4.30 1.14 11.54
C ASP A 79 -4.99 0.10 12.44
N TYR A 80 -5.31 -1.08 11.89
CA TYR A 80 -5.81 -2.21 12.65
C TYR A 80 -4.75 -2.75 13.63
N GLN A 81 -3.51 -2.99 13.20
CA GLN A 81 -2.43 -3.42 14.09
C GLN A 81 -2.18 -2.42 15.23
N PHE A 82 -2.21 -1.12 14.94
CA PHE A 82 -2.10 -0.07 15.95
C PHE A 82 -3.28 -0.10 16.94
N SER A 83 -4.50 -0.33 16.45
CA SER A 83 -5.69 -0.44 17.31
C SER A 83 -5.66 -1.64 18.26
N GLN A 84 -4.92 -2.70 17.91
CA GLN A 84 -4.70 -3.87 18.77
C GLN A 84 -3.60 -3.66 19.82
N LEU A 85 -2.85 -2.57 19.75
CA LEU A 85 -1.89 -2.22 20.80
C LEU A 85 -2.65 -1.77 22.05
N SER A 86 -2.14 -2.16 23.22
CA SER A 86 -2.64 -1.65 24.49
C SER A 86 -2.38 -0.14 24.62
N GLU A 87 -3.12 0.55 25.48
CA GLU A 87 -2.96 2.01 25.67
C GLU A 87 -1.51 2.40 26.04
N ASN A 88 -0.80 1.56 26.78
CA ASN A 88 0.58 1.82 27.16
C ASN A 88 1.55 1.63 25.99
N GLU A 89 1.31 0.65 25.12
CA GLU A 89 2.09 0.47 23.89
C GLU A 89 1.84 1.60 22.88
N GLN A 90 0.58 2.06 22.76
CA GLN A 90 0.25 3.21 21.93
C GLN A 90 0.92 4.49 22.44
N LYS A 91 1.01 4.68 23.76
CA LYS A 91 1.76 5.81 24.36
C LYS A 91 3.24 5.78 23.99
N VAL A 92 3.87 4.60 23.97
CA VAL A 92 5.26 4.46 23.51
C VAL A 92 5.34 4.90 22.04
N ALA A 93 4.53 4.36 21.15
CA ALA A 93 4.54 4.75 19.72
C ALA A 93 4.28 6.26 19.50
N CYS A 94 3.35 6.85 20.25
CA CYS A 94 3.08 8.29 20.22
C CYS A 94 4.27 9.13 20.73
N ALA A 95 5.05 8.61 21.68
CA ALA A 95 6.24 9.28 22.19
C ALA A 95 7.34 9.38 21.13
N PHE A 96 7.51 8.35 20.30
CA PHE A 96 8.40 8.39 19.12
C PHE A 96 7.96 9.47 18.12
N VAL A 97 6.66 9.55 17.82
CA VAL A 97 6.11 10.61 16.97
C VAL A 97 6.38 12.00 17.56
N GLY A 98 6.21 12.16 18.88
CA GLY A 98 6.51 13.40 19.59
C GLY A 98 7.99 13.79 19.56
N ALA A 99 8.89 12.81 19.56
CA ALA A 99 10.33 13.01 19.39
C ALA A 99 10.73 13.37 17.95
N GLY A 100 9.83 13.21 16.98
CA GLY A 100 10.03 13.61 15.58
C GLY A 100 10.69 12.56 14.70
N GLY A 101 10.85 11.31 15.16
CA GLY A 101 11.48 10.25 14.38
C GLY A 101 11.09 8.85 14.83
N SER A 102 11.31 7.86 13.95
CA SER A 102 11.09 6.43 14.25
C SER A 102 12.22 5.80 15.07
N VAL A 103 13.30 6.56 15.34
CA VAL A 103 14.46 6.10 16.08
C VAL A 103 14.68 6.99 17.29
N MET A 104 14.92 6.39 18.44
CA MET A 104 15.24 7.08 19.67
C MET A 104 16.38 6.38 20.41
N THR A 105 17.26 7.16 21.02
CA THR A 105 18.33 6.60 21.87
C THR A 105 17.78 6.10 23.20
N TYR A 106 18.47 5.14 23.83
CA TYR A 106 18.10 4.63 25.15
C TYR A 106 17.99 5.76 26.21
N SER A 107 18.89 6.75 26.14
CA SER A 107 18.85 7.92 27.02
C SER A 107 17.58 8.75 26.85
N GLN A 108 17.12 8.96 25.61
CA GLN A 108 15.88 9.69 25.33
C GLN A 108 14.66 8.91 25.81
N VAL A 109 14.64 7.58 25.62
CA VAL A 109 13.55 6.73 26.10
C VAL A 109 13.48 6.74 27.63
N ASN A 110 14.61 6.66 28.33
CA ASN A 110 14.65 6.72 29.80
C ASN A 110 14.21 8.07 30.39
N GLN A 111 14.37 9.15 29.65
CA GLN A 111 13.87 10.47 30.07
C GLN A 111 12.35 10.58 29.93
N MET A 112 11.74 9.73 29.10
CA MET A 112 10.29 9.64 28.99
C MET A 112 9.77 8.67 30.03
N ALA A 113 8.76 9.07 30.79
CA ALA A 113 8.11 8.23 31.80
C ALA A 113 7.25 7.14 31.16
N LEU A 114 7.86 6.28 30.34
CA LEU A 114 7.24 5.18 29.61
C LEU A 114 7.27 3.89 30.44
N ASN A 115 6.32 3.01 30.17
CA ASN A 115 6.23 1.73 30.86
C ASN A 115 7.19 0.72 30.21
N ASN A 116 8.19 0.26 30.96
CA ASN A 116 9.16 -0.74 30.49
C ASN A 116 8.50 -2.03 29.98
N SER A 117 7.39 -2.46 30.61
CA SER A 117 6.65 -3.65 30.16
C SER A 117 6.03 -3.45 28.78
N ALA A 118 5.65 -2.22 28.41
CA ALA A 118 5.11 -1.93 27.09
C ALA A 118 6.21 -1.92 26.02
N ILE A 119 7.41 -1.41 26.37
CA ILE A 119 8.58 -1.45 25.49
C ILE A 119 8.97 -2.90 25.19
N GLU A 120 9.11 -3.74 26.23
CA GLU A 120 9.43 -5.17 26.08
C GLU A 120 8.36 -5.94 25.30
N SER A 121 7.08 -5.60 25.49
CA SER A 121 5.97 -6.18 24.71
C SER A 121 6.09 -5.83 23.22
N LEU A 122 6.38 -4.57 22.90
CA LEU A 122 6.60 -4.14 21.51
C LEU A 122 7.83 -4.80 20.87
N ILE A 123 8.89 -5.01 21.64
CA ILE A 123 10.08 -5.76 21.18
C ILE A 123 9.71 -7.20 20.85
N ARG A 124 8.98 -7.88 21.74
CA ARG A 124 8.54 -9.27 21.52
C ARG A 124 7.60 -9.43 20.34
N ARG A 125 6.84 -8.39 19.99
CA ARG A 125 5.97 -8.33 18.81
C ARG A 125 6.71 -7.95 17.53
N GLU A 126 8.02 -7.77 17.58
CA GLU A 126 8.87 -7.32 16.46
C GLU A 126 8.47 -5.94 15.90
N LEU A 127 7.74 -5.15 16.68
CA LEU A 127 7.33 -3.79 16.30
C LEU A 127 8.33 -2.73 16.78
N LEU A 128 9.18 -3.11 17.73
CA LEU A 128 10.32 -2.32 18.20
C LEU A 128 11.56 -3.21 18.10
N SER A 129 12.66 -2.66 17.59
CA SER A 129 13.95 -3.34 17.53
C SER A 129 15.01 -2.50 18.21
N THR A 130 16.05 -3.17 18.70
CA THR A 130 17.24 -2.51 19.22
C THR A 130 18.32 -2.48 18.14
N SER A 131 18.95 -1.33 17.96
CA SER A 131 20.03 -1.13 17.01
C SER A 131 21.08 -0.20 17.60
N LEU A 132 22.23 -0.10 16.94
CA LEU A 132 23.27 0.86 17.30
C LEU A 132 23.10 2.12 16.46
N THR A 133 23.40 3.26 17.06
CA THR A 133 23.54 4.53 16.34
C THR A 133 24.53 4.41 15.18
N ALA A 134 24.40 5.25 14.16
CA ALA A 134 25.33 5.28 13.02
C ALA A 134 26.80 5.48 13.44
N ASP A 135 27.02 6.11 14.60
CA ASP A 135 28.34 6.32 15.20
C ASP A 135 28.83 5.15 16.07
N ASP A 136 28.08 4.05 16.12
CA ASP A 136 28.36 2.79 16.85
C ASP A 136 28.58 2.96 18.37
N ARG A 137 27.99 4.02 18.94
CA ARG A 137 28.32 4.49 20.31
C ARG A 137 27.18 4.45 21.30
N ALA A 138 25.95 4.41 20.82
CA ALA A 138 24.75 4.42 21.66
C ALA A 138 23.72 3.44 21.11
N GLU A 139 23.09 2.71 22.04
CA GLU A 139 21.94 1.86 21.76
C GLU A 139 20.72 2.73 21.44
N THR A 140 20.00 2.31 20.41
CA THR A 140 18.79 2.95 19.89
C THR A 140 17.66 1.95 19.81
N PHE A 141 16.46 2.44 20.06
CA PHE A 141 15.23 1.76 19.73
C PHE A 141 14.73 2.27 18.40
N VAL A 142 14.42 1.35 17.51
CA VAL A 142 13.88 1.60 16.18
C VAL A 142 12.46 1.04 16.15
N LEU A 143 11.49 1.94 16.02
CA LEU A 143 10.09 1.58 15.84
C LEU A 143 9.84 1.20 14.38
N ASP A 144 9.03 0.16 14.16
CA ASP A 144 8.59 -0.20 12.83
C ASP A 144 7.96 1.01 12.12
N SER A 145 8.35 1.23 10.86
CA SER A 145 7.95 2.42 10.11
C SER A 145 6.44 2.47 9.89
N ASN A 146 5.77 1.32 9.80
CA ASN A 146 4.34 1.26 9.59
C ASN A 146 3.57 1.63 10.86
N VAL A 147 4.06 1.18 12.02
CA VAL A 147 3.51 1.57 13.33
C VAL A 147 3.74 3.04 13.61
N PHE A 148 4.91 3.57 13.25
CA PHE A 148 5.22 5.00 13.35
C PHE A 148 4.25 5.84 12.50
N ASP A 149 4.00 5.45 11.25
CA ASP A 149 3.07 6.14 10.36
C ASP A 149 1.63 6.09 10.88
N ALA A 150 1.19 4.95 11.42
CA ALA A 150 -0.12 4.81 12.05
C ALA A 150 -0.26 5.71 13.28
N ALA A 151 0.75 5.73 14.15
CA ALA A 151 0.80 6.63 15.31
C ALA A 151 0.78 8.11 14.88
N GLN A 152 1.51 8.48 13.83
CA GLN A 152 1.53 9.85 13.31
C GLN A 152 0.16 10.29 12.81
N ARG A 153 -0.58 9.40 12.12
CA ARG A 153 -1.96 9.66 11.71
C ARG A 153 -2.88 9.81 12.92
N HIS A 154 -2.72 8.96 13.94
CA HIS A 154 -3.51 9.02 15.16
C HIS A 154 -3.32 10.36 15.90
N VAL A 155 -2.07 10.79 16.08
CA VAL A 155 -1.72 12.09 16.71
C VAL A 155 -2.22 13.28 15.87
N ARG A 156 -2.16 13.20 14.53
CA ARG A 156 -2.75 14.25 13.67
C ARG A 156 -4.26 14.32 13.78
N SER A 157 -4.94 13.17 13.88
CA SER A 157 -6.39 13.09 14.04
C SER A 157 -6.85 13.67 15.39
N THR A 158 -6.12 13.39 16.48
CA THR A 158 -6.42 13.94 17.81
C THR A 158 -6.15 15.45 17.88
N ASN A 159 -5.03 15.93 17.33
CA ASN A 159 -4.71 17.36 17.27
C ASN A 159 -5.68 18.15 16.37
N GLY A 160 -6.15 17.56 15.27
CA GLY A 160 -7.15 18.19 14.38
C GLY A 160 -8.54 18.32 15.00
N LYS A 161 -8.87 17.54 16.04
CA LYS A 161 -10.13 17.65 16.80
C LYS A 161 -10.06 18.67 17.93
N SER A 162 -8.86 18.98 18.45
CA SER A 162 -8.67 19.95 19.53
C SER A 162 -8.65 21.41 19.07
N GLY A 163 -8.72 21.65 17.75
CA GLY A 163 -8.74 22.99 17.13
C GLY A 163 -10.10 23.43 16.57
N LYS A 164 -11.20 22.78 16.97
CA LYS A 164 -12.58 23.20 16.68
C LYS A 164 -13.34 23.49 17.97
#